data_AF-A0A3D1V8D0-F1
#
_entry.id   AF-A0A3D1V8D0-F1
#
_cell.length_a   1.000
_cell.length_b   1.000
_cell.length_c   1.000
_cell.angle_alpha   90.00
_cell.angle_beta   90.00
_cell.angle_gamma   90.00
#
_symmetry.space_group_name_H-M   'P 1'
#
loop_
_entity.id
_entity.type
_entity.pdbx_description
1 polymer ?
#
loop_
_entity_poly.entity_id
_entity_poly.type
_entity_poly.pdbx_seq_one_letter_code
_entity_poly.pdbx_strand_id
1 'polypeptide(L)'
;AYGRTDKKDQPRVPITARLLADMITVAGADRVLTIDLHAGQIQGFFNIPVDEMSAFPILSNYFNEKRLRNPVVVSPDLGNTKRARNFAEAIDASLAVIEKRRVGNDDKSEVLNLIGSVQGSPAILVDDEIDTGGSIVQAARVCIENGATEV
;
A
#
# COMPACT_ATOMS: atom_id res chain seq x y z
N ALA A 1 11.09 -1.20 -5.17
CA ALA A 1 11.53 -1.62 -6.53
C ALA A 1 11.17 -3.08 -6.83
N TYR A 2 12.06 -4.09 -6.72
CA TYR A 2 11.74 -5.45 -7.17
C TYR A 2 10.78 -6.26 -6.29
N GLY A 3 10.43 -5.76 -5.09
CA GLY A 3 9.39 -6.37 -4.26
C GLY A 3 8.01 -6.44 -4.92
N ARG A 4 7.76 -5.65 -5.96
CA ARG A 4 6.52 -5.69 -6.77
C ARG A 4 6.48 -6.83 -7.80
N THR A 5 7.62 -7.51 -7.99
CA THR A 5 7.77 -8.67 -8.89
C THR A 5 7.91 -9.95 -8.07
N ASP A 6 6.97 -10.15 -7.15
CA ASP A 6 6.89 -11.23 -6.17
C ASP A 6 6.09 -12.44 -6.67
N LYS A 7 5.36 -12.30 -7.77
CA LYS A 7 4.51 -13.36 -8.34
C LYS A 7 4.58 -13.38 -9.85
N LYS A 8 4.15 -14.51 -10.40
CA LYS A 8 3.97 -14.70 -11.84
C LYS A 8 2.50 -14.43 -12.18
N ASP A 9 2.18 -13.16 -12.41
CA ASP A 9 0.83 -12.69 -12.76
C ASP A 9 0.49 -12.91 -14.24
N GLN A 10 1.50 -13.15 -15.09
CA GLN A 10 1.35 -13.47 -16.51
C GLN A 10 2.22 -14.66 -16.94
N PRO A 11 1.90 -15.35 -18.04
CA PRO A 11 2.79 -16.36 -18.60
C PRO A 11 4.16 -15.77 -18.95
N ARG A 12 5.23 -16.49 -18.60
CA ARG A 12 6.63 -16.19 -18.98
C ARG A 12 7.23 -14.89 -18.40
N VAL A 13 6.66 -14.34 -17.30
CA VAL A 13 7.33 -13.28 -16.53
C VAL A 13 8.17 -13.87 -15.39
N PRO A 14 9.28 -13.21 -14.98
CA PRO A 14 10.11 -13.65 -13.87
C PRO A 14 9.51 -13.27 -12.51
N ILE A 15 9.90 -14.01 -11.46
CA ILE A 15 9.73 -13.58 -10.08
C ILE A 15 11.07 -12.97 -9.63
N THR A 16 11.31 -11.72 -10.00
CA THR A 16 12.63 -11.08 -9.83
C THR A 16 12.97 -10.88 -8.35
N ALA A 17 11.97 -10.71 -7.48
CA ALA A 17 12.19 -10.66 -6.03
C ALA A 17 12.90 -11.92 -5.51
N ARG A 18 12.50 -13.11 -5.99
CA ARG A 18 13.14 -14.39 -5.63
C ARG A 18 14.54 -14.50 -6.21
N LEU A 19 14.73 -14.11 -7.48
CA LEU A 19 16.05 -14.09 -8.11
C LEU A 19 17.05 -13.24 -7.31
N LEU A 20 16.65 -12.05 -6.87
CA LEU A 20 17.50 -11.19 -6.06
C LEU A 20 17.78 -11.77 -4.68
N ALA A 21 16.80 -12.40 -4.04
CA ALA A 21 17.03 -13.09 -2.78
C ALA A 21 18.10 -14.19 -2.90
N ASP A 22 18.06 -14.96 -4.00
CA ASP A 22 19.10 -15.93 -4.32
C ASP A 22 20.46 -15.27 -4.57
N MET A 23 20.52 -14.23 -5.40
CA MET A 23 21.77 -13.53 -5.71
C MET A 23 22.41 -12.91 -4.46
N ILE A 24 21.63 -12.31 -3.58
CA ILE A 24 22.10 -11.73 -2.31
C ILE A 24 22.67 -12.83 -1.41
N THR A 25 21.98 -13.97 -1.30
CA THR A 25 22.45 -15.12 -0.53
C THR A 25 23.74 -15.69 -1.11
N VAL A 26 23.81 -15.89 -2.43
CA VAL A 26 24.99 -16.41 -3.15
C VAL A 26 26.19 -15.46 -3.04
N ALA A 27 25.95 -14.15 -3.01
CA ALA A 27 26.99 -13.16 -2.79
C ALA A 27 27.61 -13.22 -1.37
N GLY A 28 27.00 -13.98 -0.45
CA GLY A 28 27.53 -14.24 0.90
C GLY A 28 26.85 -13.44 2.01
N ALA A 29 25.64 -12.90 1.79
CA ALA A 29 24.90 -12.28 2.88
C ALA A 29 24.39 -13.32 3.88
N ASP A 30 24.59 -13.09 5.18
CA ASP A 30 24.12 -13.97 6.25
C ASP A 30 22.75 -13.58 6.83
N ARG A 31 22.30 -12.35 6.56
CA ARG A 31 21.02 -11.78 7.05
C ARG A 31 20.59 -10.61 6.17
N VAL A 32 19.28 -10.37 6.10
CA VAL A 32 18.69 -9.16 5.52
C VAL A 32 17.93 -8.37 6.58
N LEU A 33 18.10 -7.05 6.57
CA LEU A 33 17.28 -6.10 7.33
C LEU A 33 16.57 -5.18 6.31
N THR A 34 15.26 -5.04 6.41
CA THR A 34 14.46 -4.24 5.47
C THR A 34 13.31 -3.53 6.19
N ILE A 35 12.61 -2.63 5.50
CA ILE A 35 11.43 -1.91 6.00
C ILE A 35 10.28 -2.15 5.02
N ASP A 36 9.10 -2.49 5.56
CA ASP A 36 7.81 -2.61 4.86
C ASP A 36 7.93 -3.19 3.43
N LEU A 37 8.14 -4.50 3.34
CA LEU A 37 8.13 -5.21 2.06
C LEU A 37 6.76 -5.05 1.39
N HIS A 38 6.77 -4.87 0.07
CA HIS A 38 5.56 -4.83 -0.75
C HIS A 38 4.63 -6.04 -0.50
N ALA A 39 5.25 -7.22 -0.33
CA ALA A 39 4.57 -8.43 0.09
C ALA A 39 5.39 -9.13 1.17
N GLY A 40 4.79 -9.37 2.34
CA GLY A 40 5.48 -10.04 3.47
C GLY A 40 5.97 -11.45 3.13
N GLN A 41 5.39 -12.11 2.12
CA GLN A 41 5.82 -13.41 1.60
C GLN A 41 7.26 -13.39 1.05
N ILE A 42 7.79 -12.22 0.68
CA ILE A 42 9.16 -12.08 0.19
C ILE A 42 10.18 -12.53 1.24
N GLN A 43 9.87 -12.46 2.53
CA GLN A 43 10.73 -13.04 3.58
C GLN A 43 11.01 -14.53 3.32
N GLY A 44 10.00 -15.28 2.83
CA GLY A 44 10.14 -16.68 2.46
C GLY A 44 10.91 -16.94 1.16
N PHE A 45 11.33 -15.89 0.44
CA PHE A 45 12.26 -16.02 -0.68
C PHE A 45 13.72 -16.09 -0.24
N PHE A 46 14.05 -15.78 1.01
CA PHE A 46 15.41 -15.87 1.51
C PHE A 46 15.63 -17.19 2.25
N ASN A 47 16.80 -17.81 2.03
CA ASN A 47 17.26 -18.97 2.81
C ASN A 47 18.07 -18.55 4.06
N ILE A 48 18.14 -17.24 4.32
CA ILE A 48 18.83 -16.59 5.43
C ILE A 48 17.81 -15.79 6.25
N PRO A 49 18.07 -15.49 7.54
CA PRO A 49 17.18 -14.68 8.35
C PRO A 49 16.88 -13.32 7.71
N VAL A 50 15.60 -12.93 7.76
CA VAL A 50 15.11 -11.62 7.33
C VAL A 50 14.43 -10.95 8.50
N ASP A 51 14.93 -9.77 8.85
CA ASP A 51 14.29 -8.86 9.81
C ASP A 51 13.54 -7.78 9.01
N GLU A 52 12.21 -7.87 8.97
CA GLU A 52 11.35 -6.83 8.39
C GLU A 52 10.87 -5.87 9.48
N MET A 53 11.32 -4.63 9.42
CA MET A 53 10.83 -3.54 10.26
C MET A 53 9.61 -2.88 9.63
N SER A 54 8.80 -2.19 10.43
CA SER A 54 7.65 -1.44 9.93
C SER A 54 7.71 0.03 10.34
N ALA A 55 7.44 0.91 9.39
CA ALA A 55 7.22 2.33 9.61
C ALA A 55 5.83 2.62 10.23
N PHE A 56 4.95 1.62 10.31
CA PHE A 56 3.58 1.75 10.80
C PHE A 56 3.45 2.51 12.13
N PRO A 57 4.25 2.23 13.19
CA PRO A 57 4.10 2.97 14.46
C PRO A 57 4.44 4.45 14.34
N ILE A 58 5.43 4.79 13.50
CA ILE A 58 5.84 6.19 13.28
C ILE A 58 4.74 6.94 12.52
N LEU A 59 4.21 6.33 11.47
CA LEU A 59 3.18 6.94 10.62
C LEU A 59 1.84 7.08 11.35
N SER A 60 1.41 6.06 12.09
CA SER A 60 0.15 6.14 12.87
C SER A 60 0.25 7.18 13.98
N ASN A 61 1.38 7.25 14.70
CA ASN A 61 1.61 8.29 15.72
C ASN A 61 1.57 9.69 15.11
N TYR A 62 2.14 9.90 13.93
CA TYR A 62 2.07 11.19 13.24
C TYR A 62 0.63 11.68 13.01
N PHE A 63 -0.30 10.79 12.63
CA PHE A 63 -1.71 11.16 12.47
C PHE A 63 -2.47 11.27 13.79
N ASN A 64 -2.15 10.46 14.80
CA ASN A 64 -2.68 10.63 16.15
C ASN A 64 -2.32 12.02 16.74
N GLU A 65 -1.08 12.48 16.52
CA GLU A 65 -0.60 13.78 17.00
C GLU A 65 -1.29 14.97 16.31
N LYS A 66 -1.77 14.79 15.07
CA LYS A 66 -2.56 15.82 14.37
C LYS A 66 -3.94 16.05 14.98
N ARG A 67 -4.47 15.10 15.77
CA ARG A 67 -5.79 15.20 16.42
C ARG A 67 -6.91 15.57 15.43
N LEU A 68 -6.91 14.93 14.26
CA LEU A 68 -7.95 15.11 13.26
C LEU A 68 -9.30 14.67 13.84
N ARG A 69 -10.37 15.39 13.50
CA ARG A 69 -11.71 15.07 13.98
C ARG A 69 -12.39 14.11 13.01
N ASN A 70 -12.74 12.92 13.48
CA ASN A 70 -13.41 11.86 12.70
C ASN A 70 -12.71 11.57 11.35
N PRO A 71 -11.39 11.30 11.32
CA PRO A 71 -10.71 11.00 10.07
C PRO A 71 -11.20 9.69 9.46
N VAL A 72 -11.03 9.58 8.14
CA VAL A 72 -11.28 8.35 7.39
C VAL A 72 -9.99 7.91 6.73
N VAL A 73 -9.52 6.71 7.04
CA VAL A 73 -8.40 6.12 6.33
C VAL A 73 -8.88 5.53 5.01
N VAL A 74 -8.19 5.84 3.93
CA VAL A 74 -8.56 5.44 2.58
C VAL A 74 -7.46 4.58 1.97
N SER A 75 -7.82 3.35 1.58
CA SER A 75 -6.96 2.48 0.78
C SER A 75 -7.08 2.87 -0.70
N PRO A 76 -5.99 3.23 -1.40
CA PRO A 76 -6.02 3.65 -2.80
C PRO A 76 -6.29 2.50 -3.78
N ASP A 77 -6.17 1.25 -3.32
CA ASP A 77 -6.58 0.05 -4.02
C ASP A 77 -7.05 -1.07 -3.07
N LEU A 78 -7.55 -2.17 -3.63
CA LEU A 78 -8.01 -3.34 -2.88
C LEU A 78 -6.85 -4.15 -2.26
N GLY A 79 -5.69 -4.18 -2.92
CA GLY A 79 -4.54 -4.97 -2.48
C GLY A 79 -4.00 -4.51 -1.13
N ASN A 80 -4.07 -3.21 -0.85
CA ASN A 80 -3.57 -2.62 0.38
C ASN A 80 -4.61 -2.46 1.50
N THR A 81 -5.84 -2.97 1.29
CA THR A 81 -6.96 -2.77 2.23
C THR A 81 -6.66 -3.30 3.64
N LYS A 82 -5.90 -4.39 3.76
CA LYS A 82 -5.52 -4.93 5.07
C LYS A 82 -4.64 -3.95 5.86
N ARG A 83 -3.66 -3.32 5.20
CA ARG A 83 -2.76 -2.34 5.84
C ARG A 83 -3.54 -1.08 6.22
N ALA A 84 -4.39 -0.58 5.33
CA ALA A 84 -5.26 0.56 5.59
C ALA A 84 -6.22 0.30 6.77
N ARG A 85 -6.81 -0.91 6.87
CA ARG A 85 -7.65 -1.28 8.01
C ARG A 85 -6.90 -1.22 9.33
N ASN A 86 -5.73 -1.85 9.41
CA ASN A 86 -4.91 -1.83 10.62
C ASN A 86 -4.54 -0.38 11.00
N PHE A 87 -4.26 0.46 10.00
CA PHE A 87 -3.97 1.87 10.21
C PHE A 87 -5.18 2.62 10.78
N ALA A 88 -6.38 2.38 10.23
CA ALA A 88 -7.62 2.95 10.71
C ALA A 88 -7.89 2.58 12.18
N GLU A 89 -7.72 1.29 12.53
CA GLU A 89 -7.88 0.81 13.90
C GLU A 89 -6.87 1.46 14.86
N ALA A 90 -5.62 1.68 14.44
CA ALA A 90 -4.59 2.28 15.28
C ALA A 90 -4.79 3.78 15.57
N ILE A 91 -5.59 4.47 14.76
CA ILE A 91 -5.87 5.90 14.94
C ILE A 91 -7.36 6.20 15.24
N ASP A 92 -8.15 5.16 15.55
CA ASP A 92 -9.60 5.26 15.79
C ASP A 92 -10.37 5.97 14.65
N ALA A 93 -10.07 5.58 13.42
CA ALA A 93 -10.67 6.10 12.19
C ALA A 93 -11.58 5.07 11.52
N SER A 94 -12.52 5.56 10.70
CA SER A 94 -13.24 4.69 9.77
C SER A 94 -12.38 4.33 8.56
N LEU A 95 -12.78 3.30 7.82
CA LEU A 95 -12.11 2.82 6.61
C LEU A 95 -12.96 3.08 5.38
N ALA A 96 -12.34 3.61 4.33
CA ALA A 96 -12.86 3.56 2.97
C ALA A 96 -11.82 2.93 2.02
N VAL A 97 -12.28 2.41 0.89
CA VAL A 97 -11.43 1.70 -0.07
C VAL A 97 -11.83 2.13 -1.48
N ILE A 98 -10.83 2.46 -2.29
CA ILE A 98 -11.02 2.76 -3.70
C ILE A 98 -10.84 1.47 -4.49
N GLU A 99 -11.91 1.02 -5.12
CA GLU A 99 -11.88 -0.08 -6.08
C GLU A 99 -11.58 0.49 -7.46
N LYS A 100 -10.45 0.07 -8.04
CA LYS A 100 -10.10 0.35 -9.42
C LYS A 100 -10.67 -0.76 -10.31
N ARG A 101 -11.61 -0.43 -11.18
CA ARG A 101 -12.09 -1.34 -12.21
C ARG A 101 -11.50 -0.94 -13.55
N ARG A 102 -10.62 -1.79 -14.10
CA ARG A 102 -10.08 -1.63 -15.45
C ARG A 102 -11.12 -2.11 -16.48
N VAL A 103 -11.46 -1.27 -17.44
CA VAL A 103 -12.34 -1.66 -18.56
C VAL A 103 -11.48 -1.97 -19.78
N GLY A 104 -11.06 -3.24 -19.92
CA GLY A 104 -10.22 -3.71 -21.03
C GLY A 104 -8.72 -3.74 -20.70
N ASN A 105 -7.88 -3.84 -21.75
CA ASN A 105 -6.41 -3.86 -21.65
C ASN A 105 -5.76 -2.47 -21.80
N ASP A 106 -6.56 -1.41 -21.94
CA ASP A 106 -6.03 -0.04 -22.02
C ASP A 106 -5.87 0.55 -20.61
N ASP A 107 -4.69 1.12 -20.34
CA ASP A 107 -4.35 1.79 -19.07
C ASP A 107 -5.17 3.05 -18.76
N LYS A 108 -6.18 3.40 -19.57
CA LYS A 108 -6.86 4.72 -19.55
C LYS A 108 -8.28 4.72 -19.00
N SER A 109 -8.95 3.56 -18.90
CA SER A 109 -10.36 3.47 -18.48
C SER A 109 -10.49 2.83 -17.10
N GLU A 110 -10.06 3.56 -16.07
CA GLU A 110 -10.30 3.18 -14.68
C GLU A 110 -11.61 3.79 -14.19
N VAL A 111 -12.61 2.95 -13.91
CA VAL A 111 -13.76 3.36 -13.10
C VAL A 111 -13.34 3.21 -11.64
N LEU A 112 -13.44 4.30 -10.88
CA LEU A 112 -13.09 4.33 -9.47
C LEU A 112 -14.39 4.32 -8.67
N ASN A 113 -14.57 3.27 -7.88
CA ASN A 113 -15.68 3.17 -6.94
C ASN A 113 -15.16 3.34 -5.52
N LEU A 114 -15.78 4.21 -4.74
CA LEU A 114 -15.44 4.40 -3.33
C LEU A 114 -16.36 3.53 -2.48
N ILE A 115 -15.78 2.55 -1.79
CA ILE A 115 -16.48 1.70 -0.82
C ILE A 115 -16.25 2.32 0.57
N GLY A 116 -17.32 2.76 1.22
CA GLY A 116 -17.27 3.54 2.46
C GLY A 116 -17.70 4.98 2.22
N SER A 117 -17.49 5.87 3.20
CA SER A 117 -17.81 7.29 3.09
C SER A 117 -16.67 8.14 3.62
N VAL A 118 -16.31 9.17 2.88
CA VAL A 118 -15.35 10.22 3.26
C VAL A 118 -16.02 11.57 3.48
N GLN A 119 -17.35 11.63 3.33
CA GLN A 119 -18.08 12.89 3.27
C GLN A 119 -17.96 13.68 4.58
N GLY A 120 -17.57 14.95 4.47
CA GLY A 120 -17.41 15.87 5.59
C GLY A 120 -16.26 15.51 6.54
N SER A 121 -15.32 14.67 6.11
CA SER A 121 -14.24 14.15 6.94
C SER A 121 -12.86 14.34 6.29
N PRO A 122 -11.78 14.50 7.07
CA PRO A 122 -10.42 14.48 6.53
C PRO A 122 -10.05 13.05 6.12
N ALA A 123 -9.60 12.87 4.89
CA ALA A 123 -9.20 11.57 4.36
C ALA A 123 -7.69 11.36 4.53
N ILE A 124 -7.28 10.15 4.95
CA ILE A 124 -5.88 9.78 5.11
C ILE A 124 -5.58 8.65 4.14
N LEU A 125 -4.84 8.93 3.07
CA LEU A 125 -4.43 7.90 2.13
C LEU A 125 -3.23 7.12 2.68
N VAL A 126 -3.35 5.79 2.72
CA VAL A 126 -2.30 4.89 3.22
C VAL A 126 -1.88 3.95 2.11
N ASP A 127 -0.59 4.01 1.74
CA ASP A 127 0.02 3.10 0.78
C ASP A 127 1.37 2.54 1.30
N ASP A 128 1.91 1.50 0.67
CA ASP A 128 3.24 0.96 1.03
C ASP A 128 4.39 1.73 0.36
N GLU A 129 4.21 2.17 -0.89
CA GLU A 129 5.14 3.06 -1.60
C GLU A 129 4.42 4.07 -2.50
N ILE A 130 5.09 5.19 -2.81
CA ILE A 130 4.67 6.13 -3.86
C ILE A 130 5.78 6.19 -4.91
N ASP A 131 5.49 5.67 -6.10
CA ASP A 131 6.44 5.63 -7.24
C ASP A 131 6.27 6.87 -8.14
N THR A 132 5.24 6.87 -9.00
CA THR A 132 4.95 8.00 -9.90
C THR A 132 3.95 9.01 -9.33
N GLY A 133 3.30 8.69 -8.21
CA GLY A 133 2.22 9.49 -7.62
C GLY A 133 0.87 9.42 -8.35
N GLY A 134 0.75 8.70 -9.46
CA GLY A 134 -0.50 8.60 -10.23
C GLY A 134 -1.67 8.06 -9.38
N SER A 135 -1.45 6.93 -8.68
CA SER A 135 -2.45 6.32 -7.81
C SER A 135 -2.90 7.25 -6.69
N ILE A 136 -1.96 7.91 -5.98
CA ILE A 136 -2.29 8.73 -4.81
C ILE A 136 -3.03 10.01 -5.22
N VAL A 137 -2.65 10.65 -6.34
CA VAL A 137 -3.30 11.86 -6.86
C VAL A 137 -4.73 11.54 -7.33
N GLN A 138 -4.90 10.42 -8.03
CA GLN A 138 -6.21 9.96 -8.48
C GLN A 138 -7.11 9.62 -7.28
N ALA A 139 -6.57 8.93 -6.27
CA ALA A 139 -7.28 8.62 -5.04
C ALA A 139 -7.71 9.89 -4.28
N ALA A 140 -6.82 10.88 -4.17
CA ALA A 140 -7.11 12.17 -3.54
C ALA A 140 -8.24 12.90 -4.27
N ARG A 141 -8.23 12.91 -5.61
CA ARG A 141 -9.33 13.50 -6.41
C ARG A 141 -10.66 12.83 -6.12
N VAL A 142 -10.71 11.49 -6.11
CA VAL A 142 -11.94 10.74 -5.76
C VAL A 142 -12.43 11.12 -4.36
N CYS A 143 -11.53 11.24 -3.38
CA CYS A 143 -11.92 11.62 -2.03
C CYS A 143 -12.56 13.03 -1.99
N ILE A 144 -11.92 14.01 -2.64
CA ILE A 144 -12.45 15.38 -2.72
C ILE A 144 -13.79 15.43 -3.46
N GLU A 145 -13.92 14.73 -4.59
CA GLU A 145 -15.17 14.65 -5.36
C GLU A 145 -16.31 14.00 -4.57
N ASN A 146 -16.00 13.10 -3.63
CA ASN A 146 -16.95 12.48 -2.72
C ASN A 146 -17.12 13.24 -1.38
N GLY A 147 -16.59 14.45 -1.29
CA GLY A 147 -16.86 15.38 -0.20
C GLY A 147 -15.93 15.27 1.00
N ALA A 148 -14.73 14.71 0.86
CA ALA A 148 -13.68 14.86 1.86
C ALA A 148 -13.33 16.34 2.08
N THR A 149 -13.03 16.73 3.31
CA THR A 149 -12.71 18.14 3.64
C THR A 149 -11.27 18.51 3.30
N GLU A 150 -10.37 17.53 3.41
CA GLU A 150 -8.96 17.59 3.05
C GLU A 150 -8.45 16.15 2.84
N VAL A 151 -7.30 16.02 2.17
CA VAL A 151 -6.60 14.75 1.91
C VAL A 151 -5.12 14.93 2.20
#